data_AF-A0AAF0H7C4-F1
#
_entry.id   AF-A0AAF0H7C4-F1
#
_cell.length_a   1.000
_cell.length_b   1.000
_cell.length_c   1.000
_cell.angle_alpha   90.00
_cell.angle_beta   90.00
_cell.angle_gamma   90.00
#
_symmetry.space_group_name_H-M   'P 1'
#
loop_
_entity.id
_entity.type
_entity.pdbx_description
1 polymer ?
#
loop_
_entity_poly.entity_id
_entity_poly.type
_entity_poly.pdbx_seq_one_letter_code
_entity_poly.pdbx_strand_id
1 'polypeptide(L)'
;MLDILFPRLSGGLVQSLNKGLRRIEGISPVPETMIEQSPLQKAMLFELASVRAELILRGDAAPSWEECLPLAVARQRRHFDAKIPVALSPLDMAVAERAAANLVTMLHELEVHDPGSRVEIAPRIPGLGWIAPGHGDFSLGMHLIEVKHTNRNFVAGDFRQVLMYWLLKYAATVETTEHVWTDVILLNPRRNCWLQVNFDYLLKAASANLNRVELSELLRSIVGHDVDRR
;
A
#
# COMPACT_ATOMS: atom_id res chain seq x y z
N MET A 1 10.55 17.64 0.98
CA MET A 1 9.55 17.41 2.05
C MET A 1 9.80 16.10 2.80
N LEU A 2 9.67 14.93 2.16
CA LEU A 2 9.78 13.66 2.88
C LEU A 2 11.16 13.42 3.55
N ASP A 3 12.25 13.87 2.93
CA ASP A 3 13.58 13.78 3.56
C ASP A 3 13.78 14.76 4.71
N ILE A 4 12.95 15.81 4.81
CA ILE A 4 12.92 16.73 5.96
C ILE A 4 12.15 16.07 7.12
N LEU A 5 11.03 15.43 6.82
CA LEU A 5 10.21 14.74 7.82
C LEU A 5 10.88 13.46 8.35
N PHE A 6 11.55 12.72 7.48
CA PHE A 6 12.09 11.39 7.77
C PHE A 6 13.58 11.25 7.42
N PRO A 7 14.47 12.10 7.95
CA PRO A 7 15.88 12.13 7.58
C PRO A 7 16.64 10.87 7.98
N ARG A 8 16.13 10.08 8.93
CA ARG A 8 16.76 8.86 9.45
C ARG A 8 16.23 7.57 8.83
N LEU A 9 15.34 7.66 7.83
CA LEU A 9 14.89 6.51 7.04
C LEU A 9 15.99 6.03 6.08
N SER A 10 17.09 5.60 6.67
CA SER A 10 18.32 5.15 6.03
C SER A 10 18.21 3.71 5.54
N GLY A 11 19.14 3.30 4.67
CA GLY A 11 19.24 1.92 4.22
C GLY A 11 19.41 0.92 5.38
N GLY A 12 20.13 1.29 6.45
CA GLY A 12 20.32 0.44 7.62
C GLY A 12 19.03 0.20 8.41
N LEU A 13 18.22 1.25 8.62
CA LEU A 13 16.90 1.11 9.27
C LEU A 13 15.98 0.22 8.42
N VAL A 14 15.90 0.49 7.12
CA VAL A 14 15.09 -0.30 6.18
C VAL A 14 15.53 -1.77 6.17
N GLN A 15 16.83 -2.04 6.16
CA GLN A 15 17.35 -3.41 6.23
C GLN A 15 16.97 -4.09 7.54
N SER A 16 17.06 -3.37 8.67
CA SER A 16 16.65 -3.88 9.98
C SER A 16 15.17 -4.24 10.02
N LEU A 17 14.29 -3.37 9.50
CA LEU A 17 12.85 -3.63 9.39
C LEU A 17 12.56 -4.88 8.54
N ASN A 18 13.24 -5.02 7.39
CA ASN A 18 13.05 -6.18 6.52
C ASN A 18 13.53 -7.51 7.13
N LYS A 19 14.30 -7.52 8.23
CA LYS A 19 14.59 -8.76 8.97
C LYS A 19 13.33 -9.36 9.61
N GLY A 20 12.29 -8.55 9.83
CA GLY A 20 10.99 -8.98 10.36
C GLY A 20 10.03 -9.51 9.30
N LEU A 21 10.46 -9.69 8.03
CA LEU A 21 9.60 -10.25 6.99
C LEU A 21 9.13 -11.66 7.36
N ARG A 22 7.82 -11.86 7.29
CA ARG A 22 7.14 -13.14 7.51
C ARG A 22 6.52 -13.63 6.20
N ARG A 23 6.15 -14.91 6.18
CA ARG A 23 5.39 -15.54 5.09
C ARG A 23 4.13 -16.17 5.67
N ILE A 24 3.12 -16.33 4.84
CA ILE A 24 1.90 -17.07 5.22
C ILE A 24 2.03 -18.49 4.67
N GLU A 25 1.75 -19.47 5.51
CA GLU A 25 1.85 -20.89 5.14
C GLU A 25 0.80 -21.23 4.07
N GLY A 26 1.11 -22.19 3.19
CA GLY A 26 0.20 -22.61 2.11
C GLY A 26 0.11 -21.67 0.90
N ILE A 27 0.61 -20.43 0.97
CA ILE A 27 0.63 -19.51 -0.18
C ILE A 27 1.91 -19.69 -0.99
N SER A 28 1.77 -20.01 -2.27
CA SER A 28 2.92 -20.12 -3.18
C SER A 28 3.17 -18.79 -3.91
N PRO A 29 4.41 -18.25 -3.89
CA PRO A 29 4.77 -17.06 -4.66
C PRO A 29 4.43 -17.20 -6.14
N VAL A 30 4.22 -16.08 -6.81
CA VAL A 30 4.06 -16.04 -8.27
C VAL A 30 5.43 -16.34 -8.90
N PRO A 31 5.56 -17.36 -9.76
CA PRO A 31 6.84 -17.70 -10.38
C PRO A 31 7.37 -16.54 -11.23
N GLU A 32 8.64 -16.17 -11.05
CA GLU A 32 9.24 -15.07 -11.83
C GLU A 32 9.24 -15.37 -13.33
N THR A 33 9.43 -16.63 -13.71
CA THR A 33 9.38 -17.08 -15.11
C THR A 33 8.02 -16.80 -15.76
N MET A 34 6.91 -16.95 -15.03
CA MET A 34 5.58 -16.60 -15.56
C MET A 34 5.43 -15.09 -15.75
N ILE A 35 5.97 -14.30 -14.82
CA ILE A 35 5.94 -12.83 -14.89
C ILE A 35 6.80 -12.32 -16.06
N GLU A 36 7.96 -12.94 -16.30
CA GLU A 36 8.87 -12.56 -17.39
C GLU A 36 8.36 -12.96 -18.77
N GLN A 37 7.62 -14.07 -18.86
CA GLN A 37 7.00 -14.53 -20.10
C GLN A 37 5.71 -13.77 -20.45
N SER A 38 5.09 -13.08 -19.49
CA SER A 38 3.91 -12.25 -19.73
C SER A 38 4.28 -11.07 -20.63
N PRO A 39 3.56 -10.85 -21.76
CA PRO A 39 3.79 -9.70 -22.64
C PRO A 39 3.31 -8.38 -22.02
N LEU A 40 2.55 -8.44 -20.93
CA LEU A 40 1.97 -7.26 -20.30
C LEU A 40 3.00 -6.51 -19.45
N GLN A 41 2.89 -5.17 -19.42
CA GLN A 41 3.71 -4.37 -18.51
C GLN A 41 3.41 -4.78 -17.07
N LYS A 42 4.47 -5.03 -16.28
CA LYS A 42 4.35 -5.48 -14.86
C LYS A 42 3.40 -4.59 -14.03
N ALA A 43 3.40 -3.27 -14.26
CA ALA A 43 2.48 -2.35 -13.59
C ALA A 43 1.00 -2.69 -13.88
N MET A 44 0.63 -2.84 -15.16
CA MET A 44 -0.72 -3.24 -15.55
C MET A 44 -1.09 -4.65 -15.07
N LEU A 45 -0.14 -5.58 -15.12
CA LEU A 45 -0.35 -6.96 -14.64
C LEU A 45 -0.74 -7.01 -13.16
N PHE A 46 -0.07 -6.21 -12.33
CA PHE A 46 -0.35 -6.18 -10.91
C PHE A 46 -1.48 -5.21 -10.54
N GLU A 47 -1.81 -4.24 -11.40
CA GLU A 47 -3.06 -3.50 -11.28
C GLU A 47 -4.27 -4.42 -11.49
N LEU A 48 -4.23 -5.30 -12.51
CA LEU A 48 -5.26 -6.31 -12.74
C LEU A 48 -5.43 -7.23 -11.52
N ALA A 49 -4.32 -7.66 -10.93
CA ALA A 49 -4.34 -8.47 -9.71
C ALA A 49 -5.02 -7.75 -8.55
N SER A 50 -4.67 -6.48 -8.30
CA SER A 50 -5.30 -5.66 -7.25
C SER A 50 -6.80 -5.46 -7.50
N VAL A 51 -7.19 -5.06 -8.72
CA VAL A 51 -8.61 -4.88 -9.08
C VAL A 51 -9.41 -6.17 -8.87
N ARG A 52 -8.89 -7.30 -9.35
CA ARG A 52 -9.56 -8.59 -9.20
C ARG A 52 -9.71 -8.98 -7.73
N ALA A 53 -8.66 -8.82 -6.93
CA ALA A 53 -8.71 -9.08 -5.49
C ALA A 53 -9.76 -8.21 -4.79
N GLU A 54 -9.85 -6.92 -5.14
CA GLU A 54 -10.88 -6.04 -4.58
C GLU A 54 -12.30 -6.46 -4.95
N LEU A 55 -12.56 -6.92 -6.18
CA LEU A 55 -13.88 -7.42 -6.57
C LEU A 55 -14.25 -8.68 -5.79
N ILE A 56 -13.29 -9.60 -5.59
CA ILE A 56 -13.47 -10.78 -4.74
C ILE A 56 -13.84 -10.39 -3.30
N LEU A 57 -13.12 -9.43 -2.72
CA LEU A 57 -13.38 -8.93 -1.37
C LEU A 57 -14.73 -8.20 -1.25
N ARG A 58 -15.26 -7.64 -2.35
CA ARG A 58 -16.62 -7.06 -2.41
C ARG A 58 -17.73 -8.10 -2.56
N GLY A 59 -17.40 -9.38 -2.68
CA GLY A 59 -18.35 -10.49 -2.74
C GLY A 59 -18.56 -11.08 -4.12
N ASP A 60 -17.84 -10.62 -5.15
CA ASP A 60 -17.84 -11.28 -6.45
C ASP A 60 -16.84 -12.44 -6.46
N ALA A 61 -17.32 -13.66 -6.23
CA ALA A 61 -16.48 -14.84 -6.07
C ALA A 61 -15.61 -15.17 -7.29
N ALA A 62 -15.99 -14.74 -8.50
CA ALA A 62 -15.26 -15.05 -9.72
C ALA A 62 -15.37 -13.90 -10.74
N PRO A 63 -14.71 -12.76 -10.50
CA PRO A 63 -14.86 -11.59 -11.35
C PRO A 63 -14.45 -11.90 -12.79
N SER A 64 -15.14 -11.31 -13.76
CA SER A 64 -14.77 -11.49 -15.16
C SER A 64 -13.55 -10.64 -15.54
N TRP A 65 -12.74 -11.09 -16.50
CA TRP A 65 -11.65 -10.27 -17.03
C TRP A 65 -12.17 -9.09 -17.86
N GLU A 66 -13.36 -9.22 -18.47
CA GLU A 66 -14.06 -8.11 -19.11
C GLU A 66 -14.43 -6.98 -18.14
N GLU A 67 -14.66 -7.30 -16.86
CA GLU A 67 -14.90 -6.32 -15.79
C GLU A 67 -13.60 -5.78 -15.19
N CYS A 68 -12.61 -6.64 -14.96
CA CYS A 68 -11.35 -6.25 -14.33
C CYS A 68 -10.53 -5.28 -15.21
N LEU A 69 -10.49 -5.53 -16.52
CA LEU A 69 -9.62 -4.78 -17.43
C LEU A 69 -9.98 -3.29 -17.51
N PRO A 70 -11.24 -2.87 -17.74
CA PRO A 70 -11.61 -1.45 -17.77
C PRO A 70 -11.25 -0.71 -16.48
N LEU A 71 -11.43 -1.34 -15.32
CA LEU A 71 -11.10 -0.77 -14.01
C LEU A 71 -9.58 -0.57 -13.85
N ALA A 72 -8.78 -1.59 -14.20
CA ALA A 72 -7.32 -1.49 -14.15
C ALA A 72 -6.79 -0.43 -15.12
N VAL A 73 -7.35 -0.37 -16.33
CA VAL A 73 -7.02 0.65 -17.33
C VAL A 73 -7.35 2.06 -16.83
N ALA A 74 -8.52 2.26 -16.20
CA ALA A 74 -8.92 3.56 -15.66
C ALA A 74 -7.96 4.06 -14.57
N ARG A 75 -7.41 3.15 -13.75
CA ARG A 75 -6.40 3.48 -12.73
C ARG A 75 -5.05 3.78 -13.36
N GLN A 76 -4.58 2.91 -14.26
CA GLN A 76 -3.28 3.07 -14.89
C GLN A 76 -3.19 4.34 -15.74
N ARG A 77 -4.27 4.78 -16.40
CA ARG A 77 -4.33 6.05 -17.17
C ARG A 77 -3.96 7.30 -16.37
N ARG A 78 -3.95 7.23 -15.03
CA ARG A 78 -3.49 8.33 -14.17
C ARG A 78 -1.96 8.48 -14.17
N HIS A 79 -1.24 7.47 -14.65
CA HIS A 79 0.20 7.47 -14.81
C HIS A 79 0.59 7.83 -16.25
N PHE A 80 1.60 8.67 -16.39
CA PHE A 80 2.03 9.20 -17.69
C PHE A 80 2.58 8.13 -18.65
N ASP A 81 3.16 7.06 -18.11
CA ASP A 81 3.81 5.97 -18.85
C ASP A 81 2.90 4.74 -19.06
N ALA A 82 1.59 4.89 -18.84
CA ALA A 82 0.65 3.78 -18.90
C ALA A 82 0.51 3.19 -20.31
N LYS A 83 0.83 1.90 -20.45
CA LYS A 83 0.56 1.12 -21.67
C LYS A 83 -0.75 0.36 -21.53
N ILE A 84 -1.74 0.76 -22.30
CA ILE A 84 -3.08 0.16 -22.26
C ILE A 84 -3.13 -1.05 -23.19
N PRO A 85 -3.31 -2.28 -22.68
CA PRO A 85 -3.43 -3.45 -23.52
C PRO A 85 -4.77 -3.46 -24.24
N VAL A 86 -4.79 -4.01 -25.46
CA VAL A 86 -6.03 -4.21 -26.22
C VAL A 86 -6.74 -5.49 -25.77
N ALA A 87 -5.99 -6.51 -25.37
CA ALA A 87 -6.48 -7.79 -24.88
C ALA A 87 -5.49 -8.41 -23.88
N LEU A 88 -5.97 -9.33 -23.05
CA LEU A 88 -5.16 -10.10 -22.12
C LEU A 88 -4.84 -11.47 -22.71
N SER A 89 -3.59 -11.90 -22.62
CA SER A 89 -3.22 -13.28 -22.95
C SER A 89 -3.60 -14.24 -21.81
N PRO A 90 -3.73 -15.55 -22.07
CA PRO A 90 -3.95 -16.55 -21.01
C PRO A 90 -2.90 -16.52 -19.90
N LEU A 91 -1.66 -16.18 -20.24
CA LEU A 91 -0.59 -16.06 -19.25
C LEU A 91 -0.74 -14.82 -18.37
N ASP A 92 -1.16 -13.67 -18.93
CA ASP A 92 -1.42 -12.46 -18.16
C ASP A 92 -2.52 -12.71 -17.12
N MET A 93 -3.60 -13.36 -17.55
CA MET A 93 -4.72 -13.74 -16.68
C MET A 93 -4.24 -14.70 -15.59
N ALA A 94 -3.45 -15.73 -15.93
CA ALA A 94 -2.95 -16.68 -14.94
C ALA A 94 -2.02 -16.05 -13.89
N VAL A 95 -1.18 -15.09 -14.28
CA VAL A 95 -0.30 -14.39 -13.34
C VAL A 95 -1.10 -13.44 -12.45
N ALA A 96 -2.01 -12.65 -13.03
CA ALA A 96 -2.86 -11.73 -12.27
C ALA A 96 -3.80 -12.49 -11.33
N GLU A 97 -4.37 -13.62 -11.77
CA GLU A 97 -5.19 -14.52 -10.93
C GLU A 97 -4.41 -14.96 -9.70
N ARG A 98 -3.20 -15.48 -9.89
CA ARG A 98 -2.40 -16.00 -8.77
C ARG A 98 -2.01 -14.90 -7.80
N ALA A 99 -1.64 -13.73 -8.30
CA ALA A 99 -1.35 -12.58 -7.45
C ALA A 99 -2.59 -12.09 -6.68
N ALA A 100 -3.76 -12.07 -7.34
CA ALA A 100 -5.03 -11.70 -6.72
C ALA A 100 -5.44 -12.70 -5.63
N ALA A 101 -5.40 -14.00 -5.94
CA ALA A 101 -5.69 -15.08 -5.00
C ALA A 101 -4.77 -15.02 -3.77
N ASN A 102 -3.46 -14.82 -3.99
CA ASN A 102 -2.52 -14.62 -2.91
C ASN A 102 -2.90 -13.41 -2.04
N LEU A 103 -3.26 -12.27 -2.63
CA LEU A 103 -3.68 -11.08 -1.89
C LEU A 103 -4.94 -11.33 -1.06
N VAL A 104 -5.96 -11.96 -1.65
CA VAL A 104 -7.22 -12.30 -0.96
C VAL A 104 -6.94 -13.24 0.21
N THR A 105 -6.17 -14.32 0.01
CA THR A 105 -5.81 -15.25 1.09
C THR A 105 -5.01 -14.55 2.19
N MET A 106 -4.05 -13.68 1.83
CA MET A 106 -3.29 -12.93 2.82
C MET A 106 -4.18 -11.99 3.64
N LEU A 107 -5.14 -11.31 3.03
CA LEU A 107 -6.06 -10.41 3.72
C LEU A 107 -7.02 -11.16 4.63
N HIS A 108 -7.58 -12.29 4.18
CA HIS A 108 -8.43 -13.13 5.03
C HIS A 108 -7.68 -13.74 6.22
N GLU A 109 -6.42 -14.15 6.03
CA GLU A 109 -5.58 -14.61 7.15
C GLU A 109 -5.45 -13.50 8.20
N LEU A 110 -5.23 -12.25 7.78
CA LEU A 110 -5.17 -11.12 8.72
C LEU A 110 -6.51 -10.86 9.43
N GLU A 111 -7.65 -10.97 8.72
CA GLU A 111 -8.99 -10.85 9.34
C GLU A 111 -9.23 -11.90 10.43
N VAL A 112 -8.75 -13.13 10.23
CA VAL A 112 -8.87 -14.20 11.25
C VAL A 112 -8.16 -13.83 12.55
N HIS A 113 -7.04 -13.10 12.47
CA HIS A 113 -6.26 -12.65 13.63
C HIS A 113 -6.74 -11.33 14.26
N ASP A 114 -7.74 -10.65 13.67
CA ASP A 114 -8.36 -9.42 14.20
C ASP A 114 -9.90 -9.56 14.26
N PRO A 115 -10.42 -10.38 15.20
CA PRO A 115 -11.85 -10.70 15.26
C PRO A 115 -12.70 -9.45 15.51
N GLY A 116 -13.64 -9.18 14.61
CA GLY A 116 -14.55 -8.03 14.70
C GLY A 116 -14.18 -6.87 13.77
N SER A 117 -12.99 -6.90 13.20
CA SER A 117 -12.58 -6.01 12.12
C SER A 117 -12.90 -6.64 10.76
N ARG A 118 -13.12 -5.81 9.74
CA ARG A 118 -13.26 -6.25 8.33
C ARG A 118 -12.32 -5.43 7.47
N VAL A 119 -11.86 -6.02 6.37
CA VAL A 119 -11.05 -5.32 5.37
C VAL A 119 -11.89 -4.20 4.76
N GLU A 120 -11.42 -2.97 4.97
CA GLU A 120 -11.86 -1.79 4.24
C GLU A 120 -10.99 -1.63 3.01
N ILE A 121 -11.62 -1.47 1.84
CA ILE A 121 -10.94 -1.25 0.57
C ILE A 121 -10.85 0.25 0.30
N ALA A 122 -9.67 0.71 -0.11
CA ALA A 122 -9.41 2.09 -0.43
C ALA A 122 -9.75 3.07 0.72
N PRO A 123 -9.21 2.87 1.94
CA PRO A 123 -9.47 3.78 3.04
C PRO A 123 -9.00 5.20 2.70
N ARG A 124 -9.79 6.20 3.09
CA ARG A 124 -9.51 7.60 2.78
C ARG A 124 -8.23 8.07 3.49
N ILE A 125 -7.31 8.65 2.72
CA ILE A 125 -6.18 9.43 3.23
C ILE A 125 -6.54 10.92 3.09
N PRO A 126 -6.69 11.65 4.19
CA PRO A 126 -6.97 13.10 4.14
C PRO A 126 -5.88 13.88 3.41
N GLY A 127 -6.27 15.02 2.83
CA GLY A 127 -5.32 16.01 2.33
C GLY A 127 -4.92 17.00 3.43
N LEU A 128 -3.88 17.79 3.19
CA LEU A 128 -3.46 18.87 4.09
C LEU A 128 -2.80 19.99 3.29
N GLY A 129 -3.35 21.20 3.38
CA GLY A 129 -2.86 22.35 2.59
C GLY A 129 -2.95 22.06 1.09
N TRP A 130 -1.81 22.13 0.40
CA TRP A 130 -1.70 21.79 -1.03
C TRP A 130 -1.56 20.29 -1.31
N ILE A 131 -1.41 19.45 -0.28
CA ILE A 131 -1.36 17.99 -0.43
C ILE A 131 -2.80 17.50 -0.66
N ALA A 132 -3.07 17.02 -1.88
CA ALA A 132 -4.38 16.49 -2.23
C ALA A 132 -4.74 15.22 -1.42
N PRO A 133 -6.03 14.99 -1.12
CA PRO A 133 -6.47 13.75 -0.51
C PRO A 133 -6.25 12.57 -1.46
N GLY A 134 -6.16 11.37 -0.87
CA GLY A 134 -5.94 10.12 -1.60
C GLY A 134 -6.63 8.94 -0.91
N HIS A 135 -6.22 7.74 -1.31
CA HIS A 135 -6.70 6.49 -0.70
C HIS A 135 -5.51 5.55 -0.51
N GLY A 136 -5.51 4.81 0.59
CA GLY A 136 -4.61 3.66 0.77
C GLY A 136 -5.10 2.45 -0.01
N ASP A 137 -4.41 1.32 0.08
CA ASP A 137 -4.90 0.09 -0.55
C ASP A 137 -6.01 -0.55 0.29
N PHE A 138 -5.71 -0.86 1.56
CA PHE A 138 -6.66 -1.46 2.50
C PHE A 138 -6.44 -0.98 3.94
N SER A 139 -7.42 -1.20 4.80
CA SER A 139 -7.24 -1.17 6.26
C SER A 139 -8.01 -2.30 6.93
N LEU A 140 -7.57 -2.68 8.12
CA LEU A 140 -8.20 -3.69 8.96
C LEU A 140 -8.15 -3.24 10.42
N GLY A 141 -9.28 -2.83 10.97
CA GLY A 141 -9.34 -2.30 12.33
C GLY A 141 -8.38 -1.12 12.50
N MET A 142 -7.39 -1.27 13.38
CA MET A 142 -6.35 -0.26 13.64
C MET A 142 -5.11 -0.38 12.74
N HIS A 143 -5.15 -1.21 11.71
CA HIS A 143 -4.03 -1.45 10.79
C HIS A 143 -4.25 -0.76 9.44
N LEU A 144 -3.28 0.02 8.99
CA LEU A 144 -3.17 0.42 7.59
C LEU A 144 -2.46 -0.70 6.82
N ILE A 145 -2.98 -1.07 5.65
CA ILE A 145 -2.40 -2.12 4.83
C ILE A 145 -2.01 -1.53 3.46
N GLU A 146 -0.75 -1.70 3.08
CA GLU A 146 -0.20 -1.24 1.80
C GLU A 146 0.40 -2.43 1.04
N VAL A 147 0.03 -2.57 -0.23
CA VAL A 147 0.35 -3.73 -1.07
C VAL A 147 1.42 -3.37 -2.09
N LYS A 148 2.49 -4.16 -2.16
CA LYS A 148 3.57 -4.02 -3.14
C LYS A 148 3.77 -5.29 -3.94
N HIS A 149 3.64 -5.21 -5.25
CA HIS A 149 3.93 -6.33 -6.17
C HIS A 149 5.37 -6.32 -6.69
N THR A 150 6.33 -6.27 -5.77
CA THR A 150 7.76 -6.09 -6.07
C THR A 150 8.56 -7.40 -6.01
N ASN A 151 9.63 -7.54 -6.79
CA ASN A 151 10.57 -8.67 -6.70
C ASN A 151 11.69 -8.48 -5.67
N ARG A 152 11.75 -7.31 -5.03
CA ARG A 152 12.71 -6.97 -3.98
C ARG A 152 12.04 -6.87 -2.62
N ASN A 153 12.84 -6.69 -1.57
CA ASN A 153 12.37 -6.31 -0.24
C ASN A 153 11.78 -4.88 -0.25
N PHE A 154 11.07 -4.50 0.81
CA PHE A 154 10.52 -3.15 0.93
C PHE A 154 11.65 -2.14 1.03
N VAL A 155 11.52 -1.02 0.34
CA VAL A 155 12.53 0.04 0.27
C VAL A 155 12.05 1.29 0.99
N ALA A 156 12.97 2.24 1.22
CA ALA A 156 12.65 3.49 1.92
C ALA A 156 11.45 4.23 1.30
N GLY A 157 11.24 4.16 -0.01
CA GLY A 157 10.06 4.74 -0.67
C GLY A 157 8.73 4.18 -0.14
N ASP A 158 8.66 2.86 0.08
CA ASP A 158 7.46 2.19 0.59
C ASP A 158 7.12 2.67 2.01
N PHE A 159 8.14 2.80 2.87
CA PHE A 159 7.97 3.31 4.23
C PHE A 159 7.63 4.81 4.26
N ARG A 160 8.24 5.63 3.39
CA ARG A 160 7.89 7.07 3.30
C ARG A 160 6.42 7.26 2.94
N GLN A 161 5.90 6.43 2.04
CA GLN A 161 4.51 6.50 1.60
C GLN A 161 3.55 6.28 2.79
N VAL A 162 3.70 5.17 3.51
CA VAL A 162 2.81 4.85 4.63
C VAL A 162 2.99 5.79 5.82
N LEU A 163 4.20 6.30 6.06
CA LEU A 163 4.44 7.34 7.05
C LEU A 163 3.73 8.66 6.69
N MET A 164 3.72 9.04 5.41
CA MET A 164 2.98 10.22 4.95
C MET A 164 1.47 10.01 5.08
N TYR A 165 0.95 8.84 4.70
CA TYR A 165 -0.47 8.51 4.88
C TYR A 165 -0.89 8.64 6.34
N TRP A 166 -0.07 8.11 7.25
CA TRP A 166 -0.31 8.22 8.67
C TRP A 166 -0.28 9.65 9.18
N LEU A 167 0.72 10.46 8.79
CA LEU A 167 0.81 11.86 9.23
C LEU A 167 -0.39 12.68 8.76
N LEU A 168 -0.84 12.48 7.51
CA LEU A 168 -2.01 13.16 6.98
C LEU A 168 -3.28 12.75 7.73
N LYS A 169 -3.44 11.45 8.01
CA LYS A 169 -4.56 10.97 8.83
C LYS A 169 -4.50 11.57 10.23
N TYR A 170 -3.36 11.52 10.90
CA TYR A 170 -3.16 12.05 12.24
C TYR A 170 -3.46 13.56 12.31
N ALA A 171 -2.98 14.35 11.35
CA ALA A 171 -3.26 15.78 11.28
C ALA A 171 -4.76 16.07 11.18
N ALA A 172 -5.51 15.27 10.42
CA ALA A 172 -6.97 15.38 10.35
C ALA A 172 -7.68 14.90 11.64
N THR A 173 -7.11 13.93 12.36
CA THR A 173 -7.66 13.50 13.67
C THR A 173 -7.52 14.55 14.78
N VAL A 174 -6.67 15.55 14.62
CA VAL A 174 -6.61 16.68 15.58
C VAL A 174 -7.91 17.48 15.57
N GLU A 175 -8.61 17.50 14.43
CA GLU A 175 -9.83 18.28 14.21
C GLU A 175 -11.10 17.40 14.20
N THR A 176 -10.95 16.08 14.34
CA THR A 176 -12.05 15.10 14.25
C THR A 176 -11.98 14.09 15.38
N THR A 177 -13.05 13.31 15.61
CA THR A 177 -13.05 12.20 16.57
C THR A 177 -12.61 10.88 15.95
N GLU A 178 -12.01 10.91 14.76
CA GLU A 178 -11.59 9.71 14.05
C GLU A 178 -10.35 9.08 14.72
N HIS A 179 -10.28 7.75 14.67
CA HIS A 179 -9.10 7.02 15.09
C HIS A 179 -8.01 7.04 14.00
N VAL A 180 -6.75 7.01 14.44
CA VAL A 180 -5.58 6.84 13.57
C VAL A 180 -5.06 5.41 13.71
N TRP A 181 -4.57 4.82 12.62
CA TRP A 181 -3.97 3.48 12.64
C TRP A 181 -2.81 3.38 13.62
N THR A 182 -2.69 2.27 14.35
CA THR A 182 -1.56 2.02 15.26
C THR A 182 -0.38 1.36 14.55
N ASP A 183 -0.69 0.58 13.52
CA ASP A 183 0.26 -0.29 12.84
C ASP A 183 0.11 -0.16 11.32
N VAL A 184 1.22 -0.35 10.62
CA VAL A 184 1.23 -0.60 9.18
C VAL A 184 1.55 -2.05 8.90
N ILE A 185 0.84 -2.64 7.96
CA ILE A 185 1.13 -3.93 7.36
C ILE A 185 1.52 -3.69 5.91
N LEU A 186 2.77 -3.99 5.56
CA LEU A 186 3.23 -4.04 4.17
C LEU A 186 3.06 -5.46 3.65
N LEU A 187 2.26 -5.63 2.59
CA LEU A 187 2.03 -6.92 1.94
C LEU A 187 2.74 -7.00 0.60
N ASN A 188 3.21 -8.19 0.26
CA ASN A 188 3.69 -8.53 -1.07
C ASN A 188 3.12 -9.90 -1.50
N PRO A 189 1.94 -9.91 -2.13
CA PRO A 189 1.29 -11.14 -2.57
C PRO A 189 2.04 -11.83 -3.72
N ARG A 190 2.83 -11.08 -4.50
CA ARG A 190 3.72 -11.65 -5.51
C ARG A 190 4.77 -12.58 -4.88
N ARG A 191 5.38 -12.18 -3.76
CA ARG A 191 6.45 -12.94 -3.09
C ARG A 191 5.97 -13.78 -1.90
N ASN A 192 4.69 -13.71 -1.54
CA ASN A 192 4.16 -14.22 -0.27
C ASN A 192 5.04 -13.76 0.91
N CYS A 193 5.20 -12.45 1.06
CA CYS A 193 5.84 -11.91 2.25
C CYS A 193 5.12 -10.69 2.79
N TRP A 194 5.20 -10.50 4.09
CA TRP A 194 4.60 -9.36 4.76
C TRP A 194 5.42 -8.89 5.95
N LEU A 195 5.17 -7.65 6.38
CA LEU A 195 5.80 -7.03 7.53
C LEU A 195 4.75 -6.21 8.27
N GLN A 196 4.70 -6.32 9.59
CA GLN A 196 3.93 -5.40 10.45
C GLN A 196 4.89 -4.55 11.27
N VAL A 197 4.62 -3.25 11.35
CA VAL A 197 5.41 -2.31 12.13
C VAL A 197 4.46 -1.33 12.83
N ASN A 198 4.68 -1.11 14.12
CA ASN A 198 3.98 -0.07 14.86
C ASN A 198 4.43 1.34 14.38
N PHE A 199 3.47 2.24 14.19
CA PHE A 199 3.75 3.59 13.68
C PHE A 199 4.55 4.45 14.65
N ASP A 200 4.30 4.38 15.97
CA ASP A 200 5.07 5.18 16.94
C ASP A 200 6.56 4.81 16.91
N TYR A 201 6.86 3.51 16.77
CA TYR A 201 8.23 3.06 16.56
C TYR A 201 8.80 3.56 15.23
N LEU A 202 8.06 3.38 14.13
CA LEU A 202 8.53 3.73 12.78
C LEU A 202 8.78 5.24 12.64
N LEU A 203 7.86 6.07 13.15
CA LEU A 203 7.97 7.53 13.14
C LEU A 203 9.24 7.96 13.88
N LYS A 204 9.40 7.56 15.15
CA LYS A 204 10.59 7.93 15.96
C LYS A 204 11.89 7.50 15.30
N ALA A 205 11.95 6.27 14.80
CA ALA A 205 13.13 5.74 14.14
C ALA A 205 13.47 6.51 12.85
N ALA A 206 12.46 6.96 12.09
CA ALA A 206 12.62 7.67 10.84
C ALA A 206 12.86 9.18 10.99
N SER A 207 12.35 9.81 12.07
CA SER A 207 12.27 11.27 12.25
C SER A 207 13.37 11.90 13.11
N ALA A 208 14.42 11.16 13.46
CA ALA A 208 15.37 11.56 14.50
C ALA A 208 14.72 11.74 15.89
N ASN A 209 13.83 10.82 16.26
CA ASN A 209 13.12 10.73 17.54
C ASN A 209 12.03 11.79 17.78
N LEU A 210 11.59 12.50 16.74
CA LEU A 210 10.39 13.35 16.87
C LEU A 210 9.15 12.48 17.14
N ASN A 211 8.29 12.96 18.04
CA ASN A 211 7.01 12.35 18.33
C ASN A 211 5.93 12.74 17.31
N ARG A 212 4.76 12.11 17.38
CA ARG A 212 3.65 12.34 16.44
C ARG A 212 3.17 13.79 16.34
N VAL A 213 3.16 14.52 17.46
CA VAL A 213 2.73 15.93 17.51
C VAL A 213 3.76 16.81 16.82
N GLU A 214 5.04 16.64 17.15
CA GLU A 214 6.14 17.39 16.54
C GLU A 214 6.20 17.18 15.02
N LEU A 215 6.00 15.94 14.55
CA LEU A 215 5.95 15.64 13.12
C LEU A 215 4.74 16.24 12.41
N SER A 216 3.58 16.26 13.06
CA SER A 216 2.37 16.92 12.53
C SER A 216 2.58 18.42 12.38
N GLU A 217 3.14 19.07 13.39
CA GLU A 217 3.45 20.51 13.35
C GLU A 217 4.55 20.84 12.32
N LEU A 218 5.57 20.00 12.20
CA LEU A 218 6.57 20.14 11.14
C LEU A 218 5.94 20.00 9.74
N LEU A 219 5.03 19.04 9.55
CA LEU A 219 4.30 18.90 8.30
C LEU A 219 3.45 20.15 8.02
N ARG A 220 2.70 20.64 9.01
CA ARG A 220 1.90 21.88 8.93
C ARG A 220 2.74 23.11 8.56
N SER A 221 3.91 23.25 9.18
CA SER A 221 4.86 24.31 8.84
C SER A 221 5.33 24.21 7.39
N ILE A 222 5.70 23.02 6.91
CA ILE A 222 6.15 22.81 5.52
C ILE A 222 5.04 23.16 4.52
N VAL A 223 3.81 22.72 4.77
CA VAL A 223 2.69 23.01 3.85
C VAL A 223 2.22 24.46 3.93
N GLY A 224 2.35 25.11 5.10
CA GLY A 224 2.00 26.51 5.32
C GLY A 224 2.97 27.50 4.68
N HIS A 225 4.29 27.25 4.77
CA HIS A 225 5.31 28.15 4.21
C HIS A 225 5.27 28.29 2.68
N ASP A 226 4.65 27.36 1.97
CA ASP A 226 4.47 27.45 0.50
C ASP A 226 3.27 28.32 0.10
N VAL A 227 2.35 28.59 1.02
CA VAL A 227 1.23 29.53 0.82
C VAL A 227 1.72 30.97 0.90
N ASP A 228 2.67 31.27 1.80
CA ASP A 228 3.24 32.61 1.98
C ASP A 228 4.23 33.02 0.86
N ARG A 229 4.61 32.09 -0.03
CA ARG A 229 5.55 32.33 -1.14
C ARG A 229 4.87 32.49 -2.51
N ARG A 230 3.54 32.49 -2.56
CA ARG A 230 2.74 32.78 -3.76
C ARG A 230 2.03 34.12 -3.62
#